data_AF-A0A0D8FVF1-F1
#
_entry.id   AF-A0A0D8FVF1-F1
#
_cell.length_a   1.000
_cell.length_b   1.000
_cell.length_c   1.000
_cell.angle_alpha   90.00
_cell.angle_beta   90.00
_cell.angle_gamma   90.00
#
_symmetry.space_group_name_H-M   'P 1'
#
loop_
_entity.id
_entity.type
_entity.pdbx_description
1 polymer ?
#
loop_
_entity_poly.entity_id
_entity_poly.type
_entity_poly.pdbx_seq_one_letter_code
_entity_poly.pdbx_strand_id
1 'polypeptide(L)' 'MTPADVHEGYAEAITERRAEVLKGAYQNHPERFVNKIPTRPPSTPRSGSTDQVRRR' A
#
# COMPACT_ATOMS: atom_id res chain seq x y z
N MET A 1 -3.48 2.98 -6.05
CA MET A 1 -2.75 1.75 -6.35
C MET A 1 -3.77 0.75 -6.81
N THR A 2 -3.58 0.22 -8.00
CA THR A 2 -4.46 -0.73 -8.68
C THR A 2 -3.93 -2.16 -8.52
N PRO A 3 -4.73 -3.20 -8.78
CA PRO A 3 -4.23 -4.56 -8.87
C PRO A 3 -3.12 -4.74 -9.91
N ALA A 4 -3.17 -3.99 -11.02
CA ALA A 4 -2.10 -4.00 -12.03
C ALA A 4 -0.78 -3.49 -11.42
N ASP A 5 -0.78 -2.40 -10.66
CA ASP A 5 0.41 -1.91 -9.98
C ASP A 5 1.02 -2.96 -9.01
N VAL A 6 0.17 -3.82 -8.41
CA VAL A 6 0.63 -4.94 -7.56
C VAL A 6 1.27 -6.03 -8.43
N HIS A 7 0.60 -6.44 -9.51
CA HIS A 7 1.05 -7.55 -10.36
C HIS A 7 2.31 -7.21 -11.17
N GLU A 8 2.44 -5.97 -11.62
CA GLU A 8 3.59 -5.48 -12.39
C GLU A 8 4.78 -5.09 -11.50
N GLY A 9 4.66 -5.24 -10.17
CA GLY A 9 5.75 -4.96 -9.22
C GLY A 9 5.98 -3.49 -8.86
N TYR A 10 5.17 -2.56 -9.40
CA TYR A 10 5.24 -1.13 -9.06
C TYR A 10 4.81 -0.80 -7.62
N ALA A 11 4.20 -1.77 -6.93
CA ALA A 11 3.77 -1.69 -5.54
C ALA A 11 4.78 -1.06 -4.59
N GLU A 12 6.01 -1.53 -4.66
CA GLU A 12 7.06 -1.11 -3.76
C GLU A 12 7.42 0.35 -3.99
N ALA A 13 7.75 0.71 -5.23
CA ALA A 13 8.12 2.07 -5.61
C ALA A 13 7.02 3.09 -5.27
N ILE A 14 5.75 2.76 -5.55
CA ILE A 14 4.60 3.63 -5.22
C ILE A 14 4.49 3.82 -3.70
N THR A 15 4.70 2.74 -2.94
CA THR A 15 4.59 2.76 -1.48
C THR A 15 5.73 3.56 -0.83
N GLU A 16 6.96 3.40 -1.32
CA GLU A 16 8.12 4.18 -0.89
C GLU A 16 7.91 5.67 -1.13
N ARG A 17 7.47 6.03 -2.35
CA ARG A 17 7.22 7.43 -2.69
C ARG A 17 6.15 8.06 -1.80
N ARG A 18 5.09 7.31 -1.48
CA ARG A 18 4.05 7.76 -0.55
C ARG A 18 4.60 7.96 0.87
N ALA A 19 5.48 7.08 1.34
CA ALA A 19 6.08 7.19 2.66
C ALA A 19 6.92 8.48 2.80
N GLU A 20 7.67 8.86 1.78
CA GLU A 20 8.42 10.12 1.76
C GLU A 20 7.50 11.35 1.88
N VAL A 21 6.42 11.37 1.10
CA VAL A 21 5.44 12.46 1.12
C VAL A 21 4.80 12.59 2.51
N LEU A 22 4.39 11.47 3.09
CA LEU A 22 3.79 11.45 4.44
C LEU A 22 4.79 11.88 5.52
N LYS A 23 6.07 11.51 5.38
CA LYS A 23 7.14 11.94 6.29
C LYS A 23 7.31 13.46 6.26
N GLY A 24 7.38 14.06 5.07
CA GLY A 24 7.47 15.52 4.93
C GLY A 24 6.23 16.24 5.46
N ALA A 25 5.04 15.71 5.18
CA ALA A 25 3.79 16.26 5.71
C ALA A 25 3.72 16.21 7.24
N TYR A 26 4.20 15.12 7.85
CA TYR A 26 4.26 14.98 9.30
C TYR A 26 5.27 15.92 9.94
N GLN A 27 6.43 16.13 9.33
CA GLN A 27 7.43 17.10 9.81
C GLN A 27 6.87 18.52 9.88
N ASN A 28 6.01 18.90 8.92
CA ASN A 28 5.42 20.23 8.86
C ASN A 28 4.18 20.39 9.76
N HIS A 29 3.37 19.33 9.90
CA HIS A 29 2.07 19.38 10.57
C HIS A 29 1.80 18.14 11.42
N PRO A 30 2.58 17.88 12.49
CA PRO A 30 2.43 16.68 13.31
C PRO A 30 1.05 16.59 13.99
N GLU A 31 0.44 17.72 14.33
CA GLU A 31 -0.88 17.82 14.98
C GLU A 31 -2.03 17.28 14.12
N ARG A 32 -1.84 17.19 12.80
CA ARG A 32 -2.84 16.64 11.86
C ARG A 32 -2.85 15.12 11.82
N PHE A 33 -1.85 14.46 12.42
CA PHE A 33 -1.72 13.01 12.42
C PHE A 33 -2.13 12.42 13.77
N VAL A 34 -3.31 11.78 13.79
CA VAL A 34 -3.94 11.23 15.02
C VAL A 34 -3.06 10.19 15.73
N ASN A 35 -2.38 9.31 14.97
CA ASN A 35 -1.63 8.16 15.51
C ASN A 35 -0.21 8.06 14.95
N LYS A 36 0.49 9.19 14.78
CA LYS A 36 1.82 9.31 14.13
C LYS A 36 1.78 9.01 12.62
N ILE A 37 2.96 8.95 11.99
CA ILE A 37 3.11 8.64 10.56
C ILE A 37 2.53 7.23 10.30
N PRO A 38 1.62 7.07 9.31
CA PRO A 38 1.13 5.76 8.91
C PRO A 38 2.29 4.86 8.49
N THR A 39 2.40 3.69 9.10
CA THR A 39 3.38 2.66 8.69
C THR A 39 2.91 1.94 7.42
N ARG A 40 3.86 1.39 6.66
CA ARG A 40 3.59 0.62 5.43
C ARG A 40 2.50 -0.43 5.74
N PRO A 41 1.43 -0.54 4.92
CA PRO A 41 0.43 -1.58 5.12
C PRO A 41 1.09 -2.97 5.11
N PRO A 42 0.64 -3.91 5.94
CA PRO A 42 1.20 -5.25 5.96
C PRO A 42 1.11 -5.85 4.55
N SER A 43 2.21 -6.47 4.10
CA SER A 43 2.23 -7.16 2.81
C SER A 43 1.10 -8.18 2.81
N THR A 44 0.09 -7.96 2.00
CA THR A 44 -0.96 -8.96 1.81
C THR A 44 -0.32 -10.18 1.15
N PRO A 45 -0.69 -11.40 1.55
CA PRO A 45 -0.25 -12.58 0.82
C PRO A 45 -0.72 -12.41 -0.63
N ARG A 46 0.20 -12.61 -1.59
CA ARG A 46 -0.11 -12.65 -3.02
C ARG A 46 -1.19 -13.72 -3.19
N SER A 47 -2.44 -13.29 -3.34
CA SER A 47 -3.57 -14.22 -3.49
C SER A 47 -3.36 -14.99 -4.78
N GLY A 48 -2.92 -16.24 -4.66
CA GLY A 48 -3.00 -17.20 -5.74
C GLY A 48 -4.48 -17.36 -6.08
N SER A 49 -4.81 -17.04 -7.33
CA SER A 49 -6.06 -17.33 -8.02
C SER A 49 -6.95 -18.32 -7.28
N THR A 50 -7.97 -17.83 -6.57
CA THR A 50 -9.06 -18.69 -6.11
C THR A 50 -9.72 -19.28 -7.36
N ASP A 51 -9.46 -20.57 -7.56
CA ASP A 51 -10.09 -21.45 -8.53
C ASP A 51 -11.62 -21.23 -8.49
N GLN A 52 -12.12 -20.46 -9.45
CA GLN A 52 -13.55 -20.40 -9.72
C GLN A 52 -13.91 -21.73 -10.39
N VAL A 53 -14.04 -22.78 -9.58
CA VAL A 53 -14.60 -24.07 -10.00
C VAL A 53 -16.03 -23.79 -10.47
N ARG A 54 -16.14 -23.58 -11.78
CA ARG A 54 -17.37 -23.51 -12.53
C ARG A 54 -18.12 -24.81 -12.32
N ARG A 55 -19.09 -24.80 -11.39
CA ARG A 55 -20.10 -25.84 -11.25
C ARG A 55 -20.75 -26.05 -12.63
N ARG A 56 -20.68 -27.29 -13.13
CA ARG A 56 -21.55 -27.81 -14.19
C ARG A 56 -22.65 -28.63 -13.53
#